data_AF-A0A5N5LFD3-F1
#
_entry.id   AF-A0A5N5LFD3-F1
#
_cell.length_a   1.000
_cell.length_b   1.000
_cell.length_c   1.000
_cell.angle_alpha   90.00
_cell.angle_beta   90.00
_cell.angle_gamma   90.00
#
_symmetry.space_group_name_H-M   'P 1'
#
loop_
_entity.id
_entity.type
_entity.pdbx_description
1 polymer ?
#
loop_
_entity_poly.entity_id
_entity_poly.type
_entity_poly.pdbx_seq_one_letter_code
_entity_poly.pdbx_strand_id
1 'polypeptide(L)'
;MWFGKLLFAAYLMASVLVTITSAQNSPQDYVDAHNAVRAEVGVGPVTWNNTVAAYAQKYANSRVESCELEHSGGPYGENIAEGYGNLNGVDAVKMWASEKPFYSHDTNSCVGDECLHYTQVVWRKSVHLGCGRASPQDYLDAHNTARAAVGVGPLTWDTTVQAYAQNYANQRAGDCNLVHSGGPYGENLAWRFPDLSGTDAVKMWVDEKAYYDYDSNSCAADQQCGHYTQVVWADSARLGCAKVKCSTGGTFIGCNYDPPGNVGGQKPY
;
A
#
# COMPACT_ATOMS: atom_id res chain seq x y z
N MET A 1 -70.19 -15.12 11.05
CA MET A 1 -69.23 -13.98 11.09
C MET A 1 -67.91 -14.49 11.64
N TRP A 2 -66.84 -14.38 10.83
CA TRP A 2 -65.43 -14.11 11.20
C TRP A 2 -64.79 -14.94 12.36
N PHE A 3 -63.65 -15.63 12.22
CA PHE A 3 -62.42 -15.31 11.48
C PHE A 3 -61.57 -16.56 11.23
N GLY A 4 -60.93 -16.63 10.06
CA GLY A 4 -59.82 -17.52 9.79
C GLY A 4 -58.53 -17.04 10.47
N LYS A 5 -57.72 -17.97 10.99
CA LYS A 5 -56.35 -17.71 11.43
C LYS A 5 -55.40 -18.04 10.28
N LEU A 6 -54.99 -17.00 9.56
CA LEU A 6 -53.81 -17.04 8.69
C LEU A 6 -52.57 -17.12 9.58
N LEU A 7 -51.81 -18.22 9.45
CA LEU A 7 -50.46 -18.34 9.97
C LEU A 7 -49.52 -17.52 9.05
N PHE A 8 -49.13 -16.33 9.49
CA PHE A 8 -48.01 -15.61 8.89
C PHE A 8 -46.71 -16.25 9.37
N ALA A 9 -46.05 -17.01 8.49
CA ALA A 9 -44.66 -17.38 8.69
C ALA A 9 -43.79 -16.13 8.48
N ALA A 10 -43.28 -15.55 9.56
CA ALA A 10 -42.29 -14.49 9.50
C ALA A 10 -40.96 -15.11 9.06
N TYR A 11 -40.60 -14.91 7.80
CA TYR A 11 -39.27 -15.27 7.28
C TYR A 11 -38.28 -14.22 7.80
N LEU A 12 -37.56 -14.55 8.88
CA LEU A 12 -36.41 -13.78 9.34
C LEU A 12 -35.30 -13.93 8.29
N MET A 13 -35.21 -13.00 7.34
CA MET A 13 -34.01 -12.85 6.53
C MET A 13 -32.91 -12.35 7.46
N ALA A 14 -32.06 -13.27 7.93
CA ALA A 14 -30.80 -12.92 8.56
C ALA A 14 -29.92 -12.24 7.50
N SER A 15 -29.92 -10.91 7.48
CA SER A 15 -28.97 -10.13 6.70
C SER A 15 -27.58 -10.36 7.29
N VAL A 16 -26.78 -11.21 6.65
CA VAL A 16 -25.35 -11.28 6.92
C VAL A 16 -24.77 -9.94 6.47
N LEU A 17 -24.52 -9.05 7.43
CA LEU A 17 -23.70 -7.86 7.21
C LEU A 17 -22.29 -8.37 6.90
N VAL A 18 -21.98 -8.50 5.62
CA VAL A 18 -20.61 -8.64 5.16
C VAL A 18 -19.94 -7.31 5.49
N THR A 19 -19.20 -7.27 6.59
CA THR A 19 -18.29 -6.16 6.87
C THR A 19 -17.20 -6.22 5.81
N ILE A 20 -17.35 -5.41 4.76
CA ILE A 20 -16.27 -5.13 3.83
C ILE A 20 -15.23 -4.37 4.66
N THR A 21 -14.20 -5.06 5.13
CA THR A 21 -13.04 -4.41 5.74
C THR A 21 -12.33 -3.65 4.63
N SER A 22 -12.59 -2.35 4.51
CA SER A 22 -11.79 -1.47 3.67
C SER A 22 -10.36 -1.45 4.21
N ALA A 23 -9.36 -1.48 3.33
CA ALA A 23 -7.98 -1.31 3.72
C ALA A 23 -7.81 0.06 4.41
N GLN A 24 -7.38 0.08 5.67
CA GLN A 24 -7.30 1.29 6.52
C GLN A 24 -6.10 2.20 6.19
N ASN A 25 -5.79 2.32 4.91
CA ASN A 25 -4.64 3.05 4.38
C ASN A 25 -5.01 3.99 3.22
N SER A 26 -6.31 4.18 2.94
CA SER A 26 -6.73 5.15 1.93
C SER A 26 -6.52 6.59 2.45
N PRO A 27 -6.42 7.59 1.53
CA PRO A 27 -6.46 9.00 1.90
C PRO A 27 -7.59 9.36 2.86
N GLN A 28 -8.77 8.76 2.67
CA GLN A 28 -9.94 9.04 3.50
C GLN A 28 -9.78 8.44 4.90
N ASP A 29 -9.21 7.24 5.05
CA ASP A 29 -8.98 6.63 6.35
C ASP A 29 -8.06 7.49 7.23
N TYR A 30 -6.99 8.04 6.63
CA TYR A 30 -6.10 8.98 7.33
C TYR A 30 -6.84 10.25 7.76
N VAL A 31 -7.61 10.86 6.85
CA VAL A 31 -8.36 12.09 7.13
C VAL A 31 -9.39 11.87 8.22
N ASP A 32 -10.16 10.78 8.16
CA ASP A 32 -11.21 10.45 9.12
C ASP A 32 -10.61 10.20 10.51
N ALA A 33 -9.51 9.45 10.60
CA ALA A 33 -8.83 9.21 11.86
C ALA A 33 -8.31 10.51 12.51
N HIS A 34 -7.70 11.42 11.74
CA HIS A 34 -7.25 12.70 12.27
C HIS A 34 -8.43 13.58 12.70
N ASN A 35 -9.47 13.66 11.87
CA ASN A 35 -10.62 14.52 12.14
C ASN A 35 -11.45 14.04 13.33
N ALA A 36 -11.48 12.73 13.61
CA ALA A 36 -12.06 12.20 14.84
C ALA A 36 -11.36 12.76 16.09
N VAL A 37 -10.02 12.69 16.14
CA VAL A 37 -9.23 13.21 17.28
C VAL A 37 -9.36 14.73 17.40
N ARG A 38 -9.32 15.46 16.27
CA ARG A 38 -9.43 16.93 16.26
C ARG A 38 -10.80 17.42 16.73
N ALA A 39 -11.87 16.70 16.39
CA ALA A 39 -13.22 17.02 16.83
C ALA A 39 -13.40 16.90 18.35
N GLU A 40 -12.73 15.94 19.01
CA GLU A 40 -12.77 15.78 20.47
C GLU A 40 -12.30 17.01 21.24
N VAL A 41 -11.46 17.84 20.63
CA VAL A 41 -10.88 19.05 21.23
C VAL A 41 -11.29 20.34 20.52
N GLY A 42 -12.31 20.28 19.67
CA GLY A 42 -12.86 21.46 18.98
C GLY A 42 -11.91 22.13 17.99
N VAL A 43 -10.95 21.37 17.43
CA VAL A 43 -10.06 21.84 16.37
C VAL A 43 -10.70 21.51 15.01
N GLY A 44 -10.69 22.48 14.08
CA GLY A 44 -11.28 22.32 12.75
C GLY A 44 -10.64 21.19 11.93
N PRO A 45 -11.35 20.61 10.95
CA PRO A 45 -10.88 19.43 10.22
C PRO A 45 -9.69 19.76 9.31
N VAL A 46 -8.94 18.72 8.95
CA VAL A 46 -7.97 18.71 7.85
C VAL A 46 -8.58 18.07 6.61
N THR A 47 -8.09 18.45 5.44
CA THR A 47 -8.41 17.83 4.15
C THR A 47 -7.17 17.23 3.51
N TRP A 48 -7.34 16.16 2.73
CA TRP A 48 -6.23 15.52 2.03
C TRP A 48 -5.57 16.46 1.01
N ASN A 49 -4.25 16.39 0.90
CA ASN A 49 -3.45 17.13 -0.06
C ASN A 49 -2.43 16.21 -0.73
N ASN A 50 -2.57 16.04 -2.04
CA ASN A 50 -1.71 15.14 -2.83
C ASN A 50 -0.24 15.57 -2.87
N THR A 51 0.05 16.87 -2.74
CA THR A 51 1.45 17.36 -2.71
C THR A 51 2.14 16.96 -1.41
N VAL A 52 1.45 17.13 -0.27
CA VAL A 52 1.96 16.69 1.04
C VAL A 52 2.07 15.16 1.07
N ALA A 53 1.08 14.45 0.52
CA ALA A 53 1.08 12.99 0.48
C ALA A 53 2.23 12.42 -0.36
N ALA A 54 2.48 13.01 -1.55
CA ALA A 54 3.61 12.62 -2.38
C ALA A 54 4.95 12.85 -1.68
N TYR A 55 5.07 13.94 -0.89
CA TYR A 55 6.24 14.20 -0.07
C TYR A 55 6.41 13.13 1.02
N ALA A 56 5.36 12.86 1.80
CA ALA A 56 5.36 11.86 2.87
C ALA A 56 5.66 10.45 2.33
N GLN A 57 5.05 10.07 1.20
CA GLN A 57 5.30 8.78 0.54
C GLN A 57 6.73 8.65 0.06
N LYS A 58 7.28 9.69 -0.57
CA LYS A 58 8.69 9.70 -0.99
C LYS A 58 9.61 9.50 0.21
N TYR A 59 9.30 10.15 1.34
CA TYR A 59 10.11 10.05 2.54
C TYR A 59 10.00 8.66 3.19
N ALA A 60 8.79 8.12 3.38
CA ALA A 60 8.57 6.77 3.87
C ALA A 60 9.30 5.73 3.01
N ASN A 61 9.24 5.87 1.68
CA ASN A 61 9.97 5.01 0.74
C ASN A 61 11.49 5.09 0.91
N SER A 62 12.04 6.25 1.31
CA SER A 62 13.49 6.42 1.52
C SER A 62 13.99 5.81 2.84
N ARG A 63 13.08 5.55 3.79
CA ARG A 63 13.40 4.99 5.10
C ARG A 63 13.12 3.50 5.22
N VAL A 64 12.43 2.88 4.25
CA VAL A 64 12.00 1.47 4.33
C VAL A 64 13.16 0.47 4.49
N GLU A 65 14.36 0.80 3.99
CA GLU A 65 15.53 -0.09 4.09
C GLU A 65 16.11 -0.14 5.52
N SER A 66 16.17 1.00 6.24
CA SER A 66 16.66 1.03 7.63
C SER A 66 15.55 0.97 8.68
N CYS A 67 14.34 1.38 8.32
CA CYS A 67 13.20 1.68 9.19
C CYS A 67 13.49 2.69 10.30
N GLU A 68 14.60 3.43 10.24
CA GLU A 68 14.97 4.38 11.28
C GLU A 68 13.98 5.56 11.33
N LEU A 69 13.47 5.82 12.54
CA LEU A 69 12.59 6.94 12.83
C LEU A 69 13.36 8.27 12.91
N GLU A 70 13.78 8.77 11.76
CA GLU A 70 14.38 10.09 11.61
C GLU A 70 13.41 11.05 10.94
N HIS A 71 13.39 12.31 11.40
CA HIS A 71 12.60 13.35 10.75
C HIS A 71 13.20 13.79 9.41
N SER A 72 12.35 14.11 8.44
CA SER A 72 12.79 14.51 7.09
C SER A 72 13.51 15.86 7.03
N GLY A 73 13.34 16.69 8.06
CA GLY A 73 13.78 18.10 8.04
C GLY A 73 13.05 18.94 7.00
N GLY A 74 11.92 18.44 6.48
CA GLY A 74 11.14 19.04 5.42
C GLY A 74 10.41 20.32 5.80
N PRO A 75 9.69 20.92 4.83
CA PRO A 75 8.91 22.14 5.06
C PRO A 75 7.57 21.89 5.78
N TYR A 76 7.23 20.64 6.11
CA TYR A 76 5.95 20.24 6.70
C TYR A 76 6.14 19.79 8.15
N GLY A 77 5.10 19.97 8.97
CA GLY A 77 5.01 19.26 10.25
C GLY A 77 4.87 17.76 10.01
N GLU A 78 5.49 16.94 10.84
CA GLU A 78 5.70 15.52 10.56
C GLU A 78 5.53 14.67 11.81
N ASN A 79 4.73 13.62 11.68
CA ASN A 79 4.75 12.47 12.58
C ASN A 79 5.24 11.26 11.78
N ILE A 80 6.05 10.41 12.41
CA ILE A 80 6.54 9.15 11.86
C ILE A 80 6.18 8.02 12.81
N ALA A 81 6.01 6.82 12.26
CA ALA A 81 5.72 5.63 13.04
C ALA A 81 6.32 4.41 12.33
N GLU A 82 6.83 3.49 13.12
CA GLU A 82 7.17 2.14 12.69
C GLU A 82 6.36 1.14 13.52
N GLY A 83 6.23 -0.07 13.00
CA GLY A 83 5.59 -1.15 13.73
C GLY A 83 5.82 -2.49 13.07
N TYR A 84 5.83 -3.54 13.88
CA TYR A 84 5.88 -4.91 13.40
C TYR A 84 4.50 -5.37 12.92
N GLY A 85 4.48 -6.27 11.93
CA GLY A 85 3.23 -6.81 11.37
C GLY A 85 2.54 -5.83 10.43
N ASN A 86 1.21 -5.74 10.50
CA ASN A 86 0.41 -4.91 9.59
C ASN A 86 -0.05 -3.61 10.25
N LEU A 87 0.89 -2.81 10.77
CA LEU A 87 0.59 -1.45 11.26
C LEU A 87 0.00 -0.65 10.10
N ASN A 88 -1.29 -0.32 10.17
CA ASN A 88 -1.97 0.49 9.16
C ASN A 88 -1.98 1.99 9.56
N GLY A 89 -2.41 2.83 8.63
CA GLY A 89 -2.44 4.27 8.81
C GLY A 89 -3.30 4.74 9.98
N VAL A 90 -4.47 4.12 10.17
CA VAL A 90 -5.38 4.45 11.27
C VAL A 90 -4.76 4.08 12.63
N ASP A 91 -4.07 2.95 12.71
CA ASP A 91 -3.37 2.53 13.94
C ASP A 91 -2.24 3.50 14.31
N ALA A 92 -1.48 4.00 13.34
CA ALA A 92 -0.47 5.03 13.58
C ALA A 92 -1.08 6.33 14.13
N VAL A 93 -2.22 6.78 13.59
CA VAL A 93 -2.92 7.97 14.10
C VAL A 93 -3.41 7.77 15.54
N LYS A 94 -3.95 6.58 15.85
CA LYS A 94 -4.37 6.24 17.23
C LYS A 94 -3.18 6.20 18.18
N MET A 95 -2.03 5.69 17.74
CA MET A 95 -0.80 5.67 18.52
C MET A 95 -0.36 7.11 18.84
N TRP A 96 -0.27 7.99 17.86
CA TRP A 96 0.04 9.41 18.07
C TRP A 96 -0.98 10.11 18.97
N ALA A 97 -2.27 9.82 18.79
CA ALA A 97 -3.33 10.40 19.60
C ALA A 97 -3.34 9.89 21.06
N SER A 98 -2.73 8.74 21.33
CA SER A 98 -2.68 8.16 22.67
C SER A 98 -1.90 9.01 23.67
N GLU A 99 -1.09 9.96 23.19
CA GLU A 99 -0.36 10.91 24.03
C GLU A 99 -1.23 12.05 24.59
N LYS A 100 -2.51 12.13 24.21
CA LYS A 100 -3.47 13.13 24.69
C LYS A 100 -3.43 13.36 26.22
N PRO A 101 -3.37 12.33 27.08
CA PRO A 101 -3.30 12.52 28.54
C PRO A 101 -2.06 13.28 29.01
N PHE A 102 -0.99 13.32 28.20
CA PHE A 102 0.26 14.00 28.51
C PHE A 102 0.30 15.44 28.03
N TYR A 103 -0.73 15.96 27.34
CA TYR A 103 -0.78 17.36 26.93
C TYR A 103 -1.69 18.20 27.83
N SER A 104 -1.12 19.24 28.44
CA SER A 104 -1.87 20.24 29.20
C SER A 104 -2.21 21.44 28.30
N HIS A 105 -3.51 21.63 28.05
CA HIS A 105 -4.02 22.80 27.32
C HIS A 105 -3.86 24.11 28.09
N ASP A 106 -3.87 24.07 29.43
CA ASP A 106 -3.78 25.26 30.27
C ASP A 106 -2.38 25.87 30.25
N THR A 107 -1.35 25.02 30.23
CA THR A 107 0.06 25.42 30.26
C THR A 107 0.73 25.34 28.89
N ASN A 108 0.03 24.79 27.89
CA ASN A 108 0.56 24.52 26.55
C ASN A 108 1.89 23.75 26.60
N SER A 109 1.93 22.67 27.37
CA SER A 109 3.16 21.89 27.62
C SER A 109 2.85 20.41 27.80
N CYS A 110 3.84 19.56 27.52
CA CYS A 110 3.76 18.15 27.88
C CYS A 110 3.93 17.98 29.41
N VAL A 111 3.23 17.01 29.98
CA VAL A 111 3.19 16.69 31.41
C VAL A 111 3.31 15.18 31.57
N GLY A 112 4.33 14.74 32.31
CA GLY A 112 4.56 13.33 32.61
C GLY A 112 5.34 12.58 31.53
N ASP A 113 4.95 12.73 30.26
CA ASP A 113 5.58 12.06 29.12
C ASP A 113 5.54 12.93 27.85
N GLU A 114 6.03 12.41 26.74
CA GLU A 114 5.98 13.06 25.42
C GLU A 114 4.54 13.25 24.93
N CYS A 115 4.31 14.35 24.22
CA CYS A 115 3.00 14.72 23.68
C CYS A 115 3.08 15.32 22.27
N LEU A 116 4.25 15.23 21.64
CA LEU A 116 4.55 15.95 20.41
C LEU A 116 3.77 15.39 19.22
N HIS A 117 3.56 14.07 19.14
CA HIS A 117 2.77 13.48 18.09
C HIS A 117 1.30 13.90 18.20
N TYR A 118 0.73 13.89 19.41
CA TYR A 118 -0.63 14.37 19.65
C TYR A 118 -0.77 15.84 19.26
N THR A 119 0.15 16.71 19.71
CA THR A 119 0.08 18.15 19.38
C THR A 119 0.15 18.41 17.88
N GLN A 120 0.90 17.60 17.12
CA GLN A 120 0.93 17.70 15.67
C GLN A 120 -0.41 17.29 15.03
N VAL A 121 -1.07 16.22 15.51
CA VAL A 121 -2.41 15.79 15.05
C VAL A 121 -3.45 16.91 15.25
N VAL A 122 -3.42 17.58 16.41
CA VAL A 122 -4.38 18.63 16.77
C VAL A 122 -3.89 20.05 16.50
N TRP A 123 -2.80 20.22 15.73
CA TRP A 123 -2.25 21.54 15.46
C TRP A 123 -3.25 22.41 14.68
N ARG A 124 -3.69 23.52 15.28
CA ARG A 124 -4.82 24.33 14.78
C ARG A 124 -4.56 24.94 13.40
N LYS A 125 -3.30 25.28 13.09
CA LYS A 125 -2.93 25.87 11.80
C LYS A 125 -2.75 24.84 10.68
N SER A 126 -2.70 23.55 11.01
CA SER A 126 -2.67 22.49 10.01
C SER A 126 -4.08 22.30 9.44
N VAL A 127 -4.22 22.54 8.14
CA VAL A 127 -5.49 22.39 7.39
C VAL A 127 -5.38 21.37 6.25
N HIS A 128 -4.16 21.01 5.86
CA HIS A 128 -3.88 20.00 4.84
C HIS A 128 -3.13 18.82 5.47
N LEU A 129 -3.53 17.62 5.10
CA LEU A 129 -2.91 16.36 5.51
C LEU A 129 -2.42 15.61 4.28
N GLY A 130 -1.25 15.00 4.37
CA GLY A 130 -0.79 14.01 3.41
C GLY A 130 0.04 12.97 4.13
N CYS A 131 -0.34 11.71 3.98
CA CYS A 131 0.32 10.59 4.62
C CYS A 131 0.93 9.68 3.55
N GLY A 132 2.01 9.00 3.93
CA GLY A 132 2.65 7.98 3.11
C GLY A 132 3.07 6.81 3.98
N ARG A 133 2.98 5.61 3.43
CA ARG A 133 3.38 4.37 4.09
C ARG A 133 4.16 3.56 3.06
N ALA A 134 5.33 3.08 3.43
CA ALA A 134 6.08 2.15 2.61
C ALA A 134 5.93 0.77 3.24
N SER A 135 5.19 -0.14 2.58
CA SER A 135 5.04 -1.49 3.07
C SER A 135 5.05 -2.54 1.95
N PRO A 136 5.48 -3.77 2.25
CA PRO A 136 5.22 -4.94 1.40
C PRO A 136 3.77 -5.05 0.92
N GLN A 137 2.82 -4.62 1.75
CA GLN A 137 1.40 -4.70 1.47
C GLN A 137 0.99 -3.85 0.27
N ASP A 138 1.70 -2.76 -0.04
CA ASP A 138 1.36 -1.87 -1.16
C ASP A 138 1.51 -2.59 -2.50
N TYR A 139 2.55 -3.44 -2.62
CA TYR A 139 2.70 -4.35 -3.76
C TYR A 139 1.57 -5.38 -3.75
N LEU A 140 1.37 -6.06 -2.62
CA LEU A 140 0.45 -7.18 -2.52
C LEU A 140 -1.01 -6.78 -2.83
N ASP A 141 -1.47 -5.66 -2.29
CA ASP A 141 -2.82 -5.12 -2.51
C ASP A 141 -3.04 -4.72 -3.96
N ALA A 142 -2.05 -4.09 -4.60
CA ALA A 142 -2.13 -3.71 -6.01
C ALA A 142 -2.22 -4.95 -6.92
N HIS A 143 -1.43 -6.00 -6.65
CA HIS A 143 -1.52 -7.27 -7.38
C HIS A 143 -2.88 -7.94 -7.15
N ASN A 144 -3.31 -8.06 -5.90
CA ASN A 144 -4.53 -8.76 -5.54
C ASN A 144 -5.79 -8.05 -6.06
N THR A 145 -5.75 -6.71 -6.17
CA THR A 145 -6.79 -5.94 -6.86
C THR A 145 -6.87 -6.32 -8.34
N ALA A 146 -5.73 -6.40 -9.04
CA ALA A 146 -5.70 -6.77 -10.45
C ALA A 146 -6.14 -8.23 -10.69
N ARG A 147 -5.73 -9.15 -9.81
CA ARG A 147 -6.11 -10.57 -9.84
C ARG A 147 -7.61 -10.78 -9.61
N ALA A 148 -8.17 -10.10 -8.61
CA ALA A 148 -9.61 -10.13 -8.34
C ALA A 148 -10.44 -9.63 -9.53
N ALA A 149 -9.95 -8.63 -10.26
CA ALA A 149 -10.62 -8.09 -11.44
C ALA A 149 -10.74 -9.08 -12.61
N VAL A 150 -9.99 -10.20 -12.58
CA VAL A 150 -10.07 -11.29 -13.57
C VAL A 150 -10.45 -12.64 -12.93
N GLY A 151 -10.93 -12.63 -11.69
CA GLY A 151 -11.39 -13.85 -11.00
C GLY A 151 -10.27 -14.79 -10.51
N VAL A 152 -9.03 -14.30 -10.45
CA VAL A 152 -7.87 -15.06 -9.98
C VAL A 152 -7.69 -14.91 -8.47
N GLY A 153 -7.36 -16.00 -7.78
CA GLY A 153 -7.13 -16.01 -6.33
C GLY A 153 -5.95 -15.13 -5.89
N PRO A 154 -5.95 -14.59 -4.66
CA PRO A 154 -4.92 -13.64 -4.21
C PRO A 154 -3.55 -14.29 -4.01
N LEU A 155 -2.49 -13.51 -4.20
CA LEU A 155 -1.13 -13.80 -3.75
C LEU A 155 -1.01 -13.58 -2.24
N THR A 156 -0.05 -14.26 -1.62
CA THR A 156 0.43 -14.01 -0.25
C THR A 156 1.87 -13.53 -0.26
N TRP A 157 2.23 -12.60 0.62
CA TRP A 157 3.63 -12.18 0.75
C TRP A 157 4.50 -13.32 1.31
N ASP A 158 5.67 -13.55 0.72
CA ASP A 158 6.64 -14.54 1.18
C ASP A 158 8.01 -13.88 1.40
N THR A 159 8.53 -13.97 2.62
CA THR A 159 9.78 -13.31 3.01
C THR A 159 11.02 -13.95 2.38
N THR A 160 10.95 -15.22 1.98
CA THR A 160 12.04 -15.88 1.24
C THR A 160 12.09 -15.39 -0.20
N VAL A 161 10.93 -15.24 -0.85
CA VAL A 161 10.84 -14.64 -2.18
C VAL A 161 11.28 -13.16 -2.14
N GLN A 162 10.88 -12.41 -1.10
CA GLN A 162 11.32 -11.04 -0.91
C GLN A 162 12.85 -10.94 -0.74
N ALA A 163 13.44 -11.81 0.08
CA ALA A 163 14.88 -11.81 0.30
C ALA A 163 15.64 -12.06 -1.02
N TYR A 164 15.12 -12.93 -1.88
CA TYR A 164 15.65 -13.12 -3.23
C TYR A 164 15.56 -11.84 -4.06
N ALA A 165 14.38 -11.23 -4.13
CA ALA A 165 14.16 -9.98 -4.85
C ALA A 165 15.12 -8.86 -4.37
N GLN A 166 15.32 -8.75 -3.05
CA GLN A 166 16.22 -7.75 -2.46
C GLN A 166 17.68 -8.02 -2.84
N ASN A 167 18.12 -9.27 -2.73
CA ASN A 167 19.48 -9.65 -3.11
C ASN A 167 19.77 -9.36 -4.59
N TYR A 168 18.77 -9.56 -5.46
CA TYR A 168 18.92 -9.23 -6.87
C TYR A 168 18.87 -7.74 -7.16
N ALA A 169 17.91 -7.02 -6.57
CA ALA A 169 17.80 -5.57 -6.71
C ALA A 169 19.08 -4.86 -6.26
N ASN A 170 19.69 -5.28 -5.15
CA ASN A 170 20.97 -4.74 -4.67
C ASN A 170 22.11 -4.88 -5.71
N GLN A 171 22.13 -5.96 -6.49
CA GLN A 171 23.11 -6.12 -7.58
C GLN A 171 22.88 -5.14 -8.74
N ARG A 172 21.65 -4.65 -8.90
CA ARG A 172 21.27 -3.64 -9.91
C ARG A 172 21.44 -2.21 -9.45
N ALA A 173 21.67 -1.96 -8.16
CA ALA A 173 21.81 -0.60 -7.62
C ALA A 173 22.93 0.23 -8.32
N GLY A 174 23.93 -0.43 -8.91
CA GLY A 174 24.99 0.26 -9.66
C GLY A 174 24.52 0.90 -10.98
N ASP A 175 23.62 0.24 -11.72
CA ASP A 175 23.27 0.62 -13.11
C ASP A 175 21.77 0.82 -13.37
N CYS A 176 20.92 0.18 -12.58
CA CYS A 176 19.47 0.14 -12.74
C CYS A 176 18.96 -0.47 -14.05
N ASN A 177 19.77 -1.22 -14.83
CA ASN A 177 19.22 -1.78 -16.09
C ASN A 177 18.19 -2.89 -15.78
N LEU A 178 17.20 -3.03 -16.66
CA LEU A 178 16.15 -4.04 -16.54
C LEU A 178 16.60 -5.34 -17.22
N VAL A 179 17.50 -6.07 -16.57
CA VAL A 179 17.87 -7.44 -16.98
C VAL A 179 17.32 -8.39 -15.95
N HIS A 180 16.73 -9.50 -16.40
CA HIS A 180 16.19 -10.52 -15.52
C HIS A 180 17.27 -11.30 -14.78
N SER A 181 16.96 -11.75 -13.58
CA SER A 181 17.87 -12.52 -12.71
C SER A 181 18.24 -13.90 -13.25
N GLY A 182 17.39 -14.48 -14.10
CA GLY A 182 17.50 -15.88 -14.53
C GLY A 182 17.26 -16.87 -13.37
N GLY A 183 16.64 -16.40 -12.28
CA GLY A 183 16.33 -17.19 -11.10
C GLY A 183 15.23 -18.23 -11.27
N PRO A 184 14.91 -18.96 -10.20
CA PRO A 184 13.86 -19.99 -10.22
C PRO A 184 12.43 -19.41 -10.17
N TYR A 185 12.28 -18.11 -9.95
CA TYR A 185 11.00 -17.42 -9.78
C TYR A 185 10.55 -16.72 -11.06
N GLY A 186 9.24 -16.48 -11.17
CA GLY A 186 8.73 -15.48 -12.09
C GLY A 186 9.26 -14.10 -11.68
N GLU A 187 9.34 -13.15 -12.60
CA GLU A 187 9.96 -11.85 -12.30
C GLU A 187 9.39 -10.72 -13.15
N ASN A 188 9.03 -9.62 -12.47
CA ASN A 188 8.78 -8.34 -13.12
C ASN A 188 9.77 -7.31 -12.60
N LEU A 189 10.31 -6.51 -13.50
CA LEU A 189 11.25 -5.43 -13.17
C LEU A 189 10.67 -4.09 -13.64
N ALA A 190 10.96 -3.03 -12.89
CA ALA A 190 10.56 -1.69 -13.24
C ALA A 190 11.63 -0.68 -12.80
N TRP A 191 11.75 0.40 -13.57
CA TRP A 191 12.62 1.51 -13.24
C TRP A 191 11.97 2.84 -13.60
N ARG A 192 12.18 3.86 -12.76
CA ARG A 192 11.77 5.24 -13.06
C ARG A 192 12.65 6.27 -12.34
N PHE A 193 12.81 7.43 -12.96
CA PHE A 193 13.36 8.65 -12.35
C PHE A 193 12.25 9.65 -11.97
N PRO A 194 12.37 10.40 -10.86
CA PRO A 194 13.40 10.30 -9.82
C PRO A 194 13.14 9.20 -8.79
N ASP A 195 11.89 8.74 -8.69
CA ASP A 195 11.46 7.67 -7.79
C ASP A 195 10.33 6.84 -8.43
N LEU A 196 10.17 5.62 -7.95
CA LEU A 196 9.08 4.71 -8.31
C LEU A 196 8.51 4.11 -7.02
N SER A 197 7.20 4.24 -6.79
CA SER A 197 6.53 3.56 -5.69
C SER A 197 6.20 2.11 -6.06
N GLY A 198 5.97 1.26 -5.06
CA GLY A 198 5.54 -0.13 -5.32
C GLY A 198 4.22 -0.19 -6.07
N THR A 199 3.23 0.59 -5.63
CA THR A 199 1.92 0.70 -6.30
C THR A 199 2.05 1.19 -7.74
N ASP A 200 2.90 2.17 -8.02
CA ASP A 200 3.12 2.67 -9.38
C ASP A 200 3.81 1.63 -10.27
N ALA A 201 4.75 0.85 -9.74
CA ALA A 201 5.39 -0.24 -10.47
C ALA A 201 4.36 -1.31 -10.87
N VAL A 202 3.53 -1.75 -9.92
CA VAL A 202 2.47 -2.72 -10.21
C VAL A 202 1.46 -2.14 -11.18
N LYS A 203 1.09 -0.86 -11.04
CA LYS A 203 0.21 -0.20 -11.99
C LYS A 203 0.78 -0.20 -13.41
N MET A 204 2.07 0.11 -13.58
CA MET A 204 2.73 0.06 -14.89
C MET A 204 2.62 -1.33 -15.53
N TRP A 205 2.81 -2.39 -14.76
CA TRP A 205 2.65 -3.76 -15.25
C TRP A 205 1.19 -4.10 -15.56
N VAL A 206 0.25 -3.68 -14.71
CA VAL A 206 -1.19 -3.93 -14.92
C VAL A 206 -1.76 -3.16 -16.11
N ASP A 207 -1.26 -1.96 -16.39
CA ASP A 207 -1.68 -1.14 -17.54
C ASP A 207 -1.40 -1.84 -18.87
N GLU A 208 -0.45 -2.79 -18.92
CA GLU A 208 -0.22 -3.64 -20.10
C GLU A 208 -1.41 -4.55 -20.45
N LYS A 209 -2.42 -4.67 -19.58
CA LYS A 209 -3.70 -5.31 -19.89
C LYS A 209 -4.31 -4.79 -21.19
N ALA A 210 -4.14 -3.50 -21.48
CA ALA A 210 -4.64 -2.88 -22.72
C ALA A 210 -4.02 -3.49 -23.99
N TYR A 211 -2.89 -4.19 -23.86
CA TYR A 211 -2.17 -4.81 -24.96
C TYR A 211 -2.28 -6.34 -24.96
N TYR A 212 -2.96 -6.95 -24.01
CA TYR A 212 -3.13 -8.41 -23.95
C TYR A 212 -4.46 -8.84 -24.56
N ASP A 213 -4.39 -9.74 -25.55
CA ASP A 213 -5.56 -10.45 -26.07
C ASP A 213 -5.66 -11.84 -25.43
N TYR A 214 -6.76 -12.05 -24.69
CA TYR A 214 -7.00 -13.30 -23.98
C TYR A 214 -7.30 -14.46 -24.93
N ASP A 215 -8.02 -14.22 -26.02
CA ASP A 215 -8.48 -15.29 -26.92
C ASP A 215 -7.31 -15.89 -27.69
N SER A 216 -6.44 -15.03 -28.23
CA SER A 216 -5.22 -15.45 -28.93
C SER A 216 -4.04 -15.73 -28.00
N ASN A 217 -4.14 -15.38 -26.71
CA ASN A 217 -3.08 -15.49 -25.71
C ASN A 217 -1.78 -14.81 -26.17
N SER A 218 -1.89 -13.59 -26.68
CA SER A 218 -0.77 -12.86 -27.26
C SER A 218 -0.82 -11.37 -26.92
N CYS A 219 0.34 -10.72 -26.93
CA CYS A 219 0.39 -9.26 -26.87
C CYS A 219 0.07 -8.66 -28.25
N ALA A 220 -0.46 -7.43 -28.25
CA ALA A 220 -0.57 -6.60 -29.44
C ALA A 220 0.81 -6.41 -30.10
N ALA A 221 0.82 -6.20 -31.43
CA ALA A 221 2.04 -6.00 -32.19
C ALA A 221 2.88 -4.85 -31.61
N ASP A 222 4.19 -5.09 -31.46
CA ASP A 222 5.17 -4.15 -30.89
C ASP A 222 4.88 -3.69 -29.45
N GLN A 223 4.04 -4.40 -28.71
CA GLN A 223 3.72 -4.13 -27.30
C GLN A 223 4.21 -5.25 -26.37
N GLN A 224 4.34 -4.91 -25.10
CA GLN A 224 4.62 -5.86 -24.02
C GLN A 224 3.37 -6.07 -23.19
N CYS A 225 3.13 -7.32 -22.81
CA CYS A 225 2.07 -7.71 -21.89
C CYS A 225 2.51 -8.78 -20.88
N GLY A 226 3.80 -9.17 -20.93
CA GLY A 226 4.36 -10.22 -20.09
C GLY A 226 4.36 -9.86 -18.60
N HIS A 227 4.44 -8.55 -18.28
CA HIS A 227 4.36 -8.15 -16.88
C HIS A 227 2.93 -8.27 -16.37
N TYR A 228 1.94 -7.86 -17.18
CA TYR A 228 0.53 -8.06 -16.85
C TYR A 228 0.21 -9.54 -16.64
N THR A 229 0.56 -10.41 -17.59
CA THR A 229 0.26 -11.84 -17.50
C THR A 229 0.90 -12.48 -16.28
N GLN A 230 2.10 -12.05 -15.88
CA GLN A 230 2.72 -12.51 -14.63
C GLN A 230 1.97 -12.03 -13.39
N VAL A 231 1.52 -10.76 -13.33
CA VAL A 231 0.74 -10.23 -12.19
C VAL A 231 -0.52 -11.06 -11.96
N VAL A 232 -1.22 -11.42 -13.04
CA VAL A 232 -2.48 -12.18 -12.98
C VAL A 232 -2.34 -13.68 -13.21
N TRP A 233 -1.12 -14.23 -13.10
CA TRP A 233 -0.88 -15.65 -13.32
C TRP A 233 -1.52 -16.53 -12.23
N ALA A 234 -2.46 -17.40 -12.60
CA ALA A 234 -3.30 -18.14 -11.68
C ALA A 234 -2.50 -19.04 -10.72
N ASP A 235 -1.47 -19.70 -11.23
CA ASP A 235 -0.68 -20.66 -10.45
C ASP A 235 0.32 -19.99 -9.50
N SER A 236 0.69 -18.73 -9.73
CA SER A 236 1.54 -18.00 -8.79
C SER A 236 0.77 -17.75 -7.51
N ALA A 237 1.36 -18.12 -6.37
CA ALA A 237 0.72 -18.06 -5.05
C ALA A 237 1.45 -17.11 -4.10
N ARG A 238 2.77 -16.98 -4.25
CA ARG A 238 3.65 -16.21 -3.38
C ARG A 238 4.28 -15.04 -4.13
N LEU A 239 4.40 -13.91 -3.43
CA LEU A 239 4.99 -12.67 -3.94
C LEU A 239 6.07 -12.17 -2.98
N GLY A 240 7.18 -11.68 -3.53
CA GLY A 240 8.14 -10.89 -2.78
C GLY A 240 8.76 -9.84 -3.68
N CYS A 241 8.81 -8.60 -3.20
CA CYS A 241 9.32 -7.47 -3.97
C CYS A 241 10.39 -6.70 -3.20
N ALA A 242 11.25 -6.03 -3.95
CA ALA A 242 12.28 -5.16 -3.43
C ALA A 242 12.38 -3.87 -4.25
N LYS A 243 12.81 -2.82 -3.57
CA LYS A 243 13.08 -1.50 -4.13
C LYS A 243 14.50 -1.12 -3.74
N VAL A 244 15.26 -0.55 -4.67
CA VAL A 244 16.59 0.02 -4.39
C VAL A 244 16.76 1.37 -5.09
N LYS A 245 17.51 2.25 -4.43
CA LYS A 245 17.99 3.49 -5.06
C LYS A 245 19.23 3.19 -5.88
N CYS A 246 19.28 3.66 -7.13
CA CYS A 246 20.47 3.47 -7.94
C CYS A 246 21.45 4.64 -7.87
N SER A 247 22.74 4.29 -8.00
CA SER A 247 23.86 5.24 -8.10
C SER A 247 23.72 6.18 -9.30
N THR A 248 23.09 5.71 -10.38
CA THR A 248 22.76 6.51 -11.57
C THR A 248 21.55 7.44 -11.37
N GLY A 249 20.91 7.39 -10.20
CA GLY A 249 19.64 8.04 -9.93
C GLY A 249 18.43 7.16 -10.26
N GLY A 250 17.23 7.66 -9.96
CA GLY A 250 16.01 6.88 -10.11
C GLY A 250 15.92 5.71 -9.11
N THR A 251 14.98 4.81 -9.35
CA THR A 251 14.61 3.72 -8.44
C THR A 251 14.34 2.47 -9.27
N PHE A 252 14.96 1.35 -8.89
CA PHE A 252 14.70 0.03 -9.43
C PHE A 252 13.79 -0.75 -8.49
N ILE A 253 12.80 -1.45 -9.06
CA ILE A 253 11.92 -2.35 -8.35
C ILE A 253 11.94 -3.71 -9.05
N GLY A 254 12.06 -4.78 -8.28
CA GLY A 254 11.88 -6.15 -8.75
C GLY A 254 10.85 -6.87 -7.88
N CYS A 255 9.89 -7.57 -8.50
CA CYS A 255 8.96 -8.47 -7.83
C CYS A 255 9.13 -9.88 -8.38
N ASN A 256 9.26 -10.86 -7.49
CA ASN A 256 9.37 -12.26 -7.81
C ASN A 256 8.11 -13.04 -7.40
N TYR A 257 7.77 -14.04 -8.23
CA TYR A 257 6.52 -14.82 -8.13
C TYR A 257 6.82 -16.30 -8.04
N ASP A 258 6.13 -16.99 -7.14
CA ASP A 258 6.33 -18.42 -6.95
C ASP A 258 5.00 -19.18 -6.77
N PRO A 259 4.76 -20.25 -7.53
CA PRO A 259 5.49 -20.70 -8.73
C PRO A 259 5.64 -19.64 -9.84
N PRO A 260 6.65 -19.76 -10.74
CA PRO A 260 6.84 -18.85 -11.86
C PRO A 260 5.65 -18.88 -12.83
N GLY A 261 5.29 -17.71 -13.36
CA GLY A 261 4.29 -17.58 -14.40
C GLY A 261 4.88 -17.56 -15.80
N ASN A 262 4.08 -17.13 -16.77
CA ASN A 262 4.46 -16.98 -18.18
C ASN A 262 5.01 -18.28 -18.80
N VAL A 263 4.43 -19.42 -18.42
CA VAL A 263 4.78 -20.73 -19.00
C VAL A 263 4.23 -20.82 -20.42
N GLY A 264 5.10 -21.12 -21.38
CA GLY A 264 4.75 -21.20 -22.80
C GLY A 264 3.58 -22.14 -23.08
N GLY A 265 2.60 -21.63 -23.83
CA GLY A 265 1.39 -22.38 -24.21
C GLY A 265 0.28 -22.41 -23.16
N GLN A 266 0.47 -21.80 -21.98
CA GLN A 266 -0.55 -21.67 -20.95
C GLN A 266 -1.14 -20.26 -20.94
N LYS A 267 -2.41 -20.14 -20.53
CA LYS A 267 -3.07 -18.86 -20.29
C LYS A 267 -2.86 -18.44 -18.83
N PRO A 268 -2.79 -17.13 -18.54
CA PRO A 268 -2.61 -16.63 -17.18
C PRO A 268 -3.82 -16.87 -16.28
N TYR A 269 -5.03 -17.01 -16.81
CA TYR A 269 -6.27 -17.26 -16.08
C TYR A 269 -7.35 -17.92 -16.95
#